data_AF-A0A1I4CPZ1-F1
#
_entry.id   AF-A0A1I4CPZ1-F1
#
_cell.length_a   1.000
_cell.length_b   1.000
_cell.length_c   1.000
_cell.angle_alpha   90.00
_cell.angle_beta   90.00
_cell.angle_gamma   90.00
#
_symmetry.space_group_name_H-M   'P 1'
#
loop_
_entity.id
_entity.type
_entity.pdbx_description
1 polymer ?
#
loop_
_entity_poly.entity_id
_entity_poly.type
_entity_poly.pdbx_seq_one_letter_code
_entity_poly.pdbx_strand_id
1 'polypeptide(L)'
;MSYLGRSINLALVVLVVLAVAGTAGASLFYQHSADQLERQNEQLRSENKELKQDLSATESNLSQTRDKLQEANQTLENAQGDVGQVSNKLEGTEKQLSETINELSETQEELDQTEADLEETQTELRQARSELETAQGRVETLETRVETLETERDNLAAERDQLQETVDTQRDQITQLEARVDELESALQSVCNSIEGERPAGCSV
;
A
#
# COMPACT_ATOMS: atom_id res chain seq x y z
N MET A 1 -133.32 57.85 -56.01
CA MET A 1 -134.33 57.02 -55.33
C MET A 1 -133.64 55.70 -54.97
N SER A 2 -133.06 55.62 -53.78
CA SER A 2 -133.56 54.80 -52.65
C SER A 2 -132.85 53.44 -52.63
N TYR A 3 -131.71 53.31 -51.93
CA TYR A 3 -131.58 52.89 -50.51
C TYR A 3 -132.14 51.50 -50.18
N LEU A 4 -131.33 50.78 -49.38
CA LEU A 4 -131.58 49.54 -48.60
C LEU A 4 -131.28 48.24 -49.38
N GLY A 5 -130.38 47.37 -48.94
CA GLY A 5 -129.99 47.05 -47.56
C GLY A 5 -130.22 45.55 -47.36
N ARG A 6 -129.32 44.71 -47.88
CA ARG A 6 -129.38 43.25 -47.69
C ARG A 6 -128.44 42.90 -46.56
N SER A 7 -129.00 42.41 -45.46
CA SER A 7 -128.28 42.02 -44.25
C SER A 7 -127.16 41.06 -44.61
N ILE A 8 -125.93 41.55 -44.60
CA ILE A 8 -124.74 40.72 -44.46
C ILE A 8 -125.03 39.84 -43.24
N ASN A 9 -125.15 38.53 -43.46
CA ASN A 9 -125.50 37.60 -42.39
C ASN A 9 -124.39 37.70 -41.36
N LEU A 10 -124.66 38.40 -40.26
CA LEU A 10 -123.65 38.83 -39.30
C LEU A 10 -122.86 37.63 -38.77
N ALA A 11 -123.53 36.48 -38.69
CA ALA A 11 -122.96 35.18 -38.39
C ALA A 11 -121.83 34.77 -39.36
N LEU A 12 -121.98 34.99 -40.67
CA LEU A 12 -121.01 34.59 -41.70
C LEU A 12 -119.76 35.49 -41.68
N VAL A 13 -119.94 36.80 -41.44
CA VAL A 13 -118.81 37.72 -41.24
C VAL A 13 -118.08 37.44 -39.93
N VAL A 14 -118.80 37.16 -38.86
CA VAL A 14 -118.21 36.75 -37.58
C VAL A 14 -117.42 35.44 -37.74
N LEU A 15 -117.91 34.49 -38.52
CA LEU A 15 -117.22 33.21 -38.79
C LEU A 15 -115.95 33.42 -39.61
N VAL A 16 -115.97 34.27 -40.64
CA VAL A 16 -114.78 34.63 -41.43
C VAL A 16 -113.77 35.39 -40.56
N VAL A 17 -114.21 36.34 -39.73
CA VAL A 17 -113.33 37.06 -38.80
C VAL A 17 -112.75 36.13 -37.74
N LEU A 18 -113.51 35.18 -37.21
CA LEU A 18 -113.01 34.14 -36.29
C LEU A 18 -112.05 33.17 -36.98
N ALA A 19 -112.30 32.82 -38.25
CA ALA A 19 -111.39 31.98 -39.03
C ALA A 19 -110.10 32.73 -39.39
N VAL A 20 -110.18 34.02 -39.73
CA VAL A 20 -109.02 34.88 -39.99
C VAL A 20 -108.26 35.19 -38.70
N ALA A 21 -108.95 35.47 -37.60
CA ALA A 21 -108.34 35.68 -36.29
C ALA A 21 -107.76 34.38 -35.70
N GLY A 22 -108.42 33.25 -35.94
CA GLY A 22 -107.93 31.92 -35.55
C GLY A 22 -106.71 31.49 -36.36
N THR A 23 -106.71 31.72 -37.67
CA THR A 23 -105.53 31.44 -38.54
C THR A 23 -104.39 32.41 -38.27
N ALA A 24 -104.66 33.71 -38.05
CA ALA A 24 -103.65 34.70 -37.63
C ALA A 24 -103.08 34.42 -36.23
N GLY A 25 -103.93 34.06 -35.26
CA GLY A 25 -103.51 33.71 -33.91
C GLY A 25 -102.67 32.43 -33.88
N ALA A 26 -103.07 31.40 -34.64
CA ALA A 26 -102.29 30.18 -34.79
C ALA A 26 -100.94 30.45 -35.49
N SER A 27 -100.90 31.28 -36.54
CA SER A 27 -99.64 31.59 -37.24
C SER A 27 -98.68 32.45 -36.40
N LEU A 28 -99.18 33.36 -35.56
CA LEU A 28 -98.35 34.07 -34.58
C LEU A 28 -97.80 33.14 -33.49
N PHE A 29 -98.62 32.20 -33.00
CA PHE A 29 -98.17 31.19 -32.03
C PHE A 29 -97.16 30.20 -32.63
N TYR A 30 -97.38 29.77 -33.89
CA TYR A 30 -96.44 28.95 -34.64
C TYR A 30 -95.17 29.71 -34.99
N GLN A 31 -95.24 31.00 -35.32
CA GLN A 31 -94.04 31.84 -35.52
C GLN A 31 -93.25 31.94 -34.23
N HIS A 32 -93.88 32.20 -33.09
CA HIS A 32 -93.17 32.26 -31.81
C HIS A 32 -92.57 30.91 -31.40
N SER A 33 -93.30 29.83 -31.63
CA SER A 33 -92.82 28.46 -31.35
C SER A 33 -91.69 28.05 -32.31
N ALA A 34 -91.79 28.40 -33.60
CA ALA A 34 -90.73 28.17 -34.58
C ALA A 34 -89.48 28.98 -34.25
N ASP A 35 -89.64 30.23 -33.83
CA ASP A 35 -88.56 31.15 -33.45
C ASP A 35 -87.86 30.71 -32.15
N GLN A 36 -88.60 30.18 -31.16
CA GLN A 36 -87.99 29.53 -29.99
C GLN A 36 -87.24 28.24 -30.36
N LEU A 37 -87.82 27.42 -31.25
CA LEU A 37 -87.20 26.16 -31.70
C LEU A 37 -85.94 26.41 -32.55
N GLU A 38 -85.94 27.51 -33.31
CA GLU A 38 -84.80 27.98 -34.09
C GLU A 38 -83.67 28.47 -33.17
N ARG A 39 -83.98 29.31 -32.17
CA ARG A 39 -83.00 29.73 -31.15
C ARG A 39 -82.40 28.55 -30.38
N GLN A 40 -83.21 27.56 -29.98
CA GLN A 40 -82.72 26.36 -29.32
C GLN A 40 -81.82 25.52 -30.23
N ASN A 41 -82.17 25.40 -31.52
CA ASN A 41 -81.32 24.72 -32.50
C ASN A 41 -79.99 25.43 -32.70
N GLU A 42 -79.98 26.77 -32.76
CA GLU A 42 -78.76 27.56 -32.86
C GLU A 42 -77.89 27.40 -31.61
N GLN A 43 -78.49 27.45 -30.41
CA GLN A 43 -77.78 27.23 -29.15
C GLN A 43 -77.19 25.81 -29.08
N LEU A 44 -77.98 24.78 -29.38
CA LEU A 44 -77.50 23.39 -29.41
C LEU A 44 -76.39 23.19 -30.45
N ARG A 45 -76.46 23.87 -31.60
CA ARG A 45 -75.37 23.86 -32.60
C ARG A 45 -74.11 24.53 -32.07
N SER A 46 -74.26 25.64 -31.34
CA SER A 46 -73.14 26.33 -30.69
C SER A 46 -72.50 25.45 -29.62
N GLU A 47 -73.29 24.89 -28.71
CA GLU A 47 -72.83 23.96 -27.66
C GLU A 47 -72.17 22.71 -28.27
N ASN A 48 -72.74 22.13 -29.34
CA ASN A 48 -72.10 21.02 -30.05
C ASN A 48 -70.75 21.41 -30.67
N LYS A 49 -70.61 22.64 -31.15
CA LYS A 49 -69.36 23.14 -31.71
C LYS A 49 -68.31 23.32 -30.62
N GLU A 50 -68.70 23.88 -29.48
CA GLU A 50 -67.85 24.06 -28.30
C GLU A 50 -67.40 22.72 -27.71
N LEU A 51 -68.34 21.79 -27.46
CA LEU A 51 -68.04 20.44 -27.00
C LEU A 51 -67.09 19.69 -27.94
N LYS A 52 -67.23 19.86 -29.26
CA LYS A 52 -66.28 19.28 -30.23
C LYS A 52 -64.90 19.89 -30.14
N GLN A 53 -64.80 21.20 -29.91
CA GLN A 53 -63.52 21.87 -29.70
C GLN A 53 -62.88 21.41 -28.39
N ASP A 54 -63.64 21.32 -27.31
CA ASP A 54 -63.17 20.84 -26.01
C ASP A 54 -62.72 19.38 -26.06
N LEU A 55 -63.48 18.52 -26.74
CA LEU A 55 -63.11 17.12 -26.96
C LEU A 55 -61.78 17.05 -27.73
N SER A 56 -61.65 17.81 -28.83
CA SER A 56 -60.42 17.84 -29.62
C SER A 56 -59.22 18.37 -28.81
N ALA A 57 -59.41 19.41 -28.00
CA ALA A 57 -58.38 19.94 -27.10
C ALA A 57 -57.98 18.90 -26.04
N THR A 58 -58.97 18.21 -25.47
CA THR A 58 -58.75 17.15 -24.47
C THR A 58 -58.00 15.96 -25.07
N GLU A 59 -58.37 15.52 -26.27
CA GLU A 59 -57.68 14.46 -27.01
C GLU A 59 -56.22 14.84 -27.30
N SER A 60 -55.97 16.08 -27.72
CA SER A 60 -54.61 16.61 -27.94
C SER A 60 -53.79 16.61 -26.65
N ASN A 61 -54.35 17.11 -25.55
CA ASN A 61 -53.69 17.11 -24.23
C ASN A 61 -53.41 15.69 -23.72
N LEU A 62 -54.34 14.76 -23.93
CA LEU A 62 -54.18 13.36 -23.57
C LEU A 62 -53.05 12.70 -24.39
N SER A 63 -52.95 13.01 -25.68
CA SER A 63 -51.83 12.55 -26.53
C SER A 63 -50.50 13.07 -26.00
N GLN A 64 -50.38 14.39 -25.78
CA GLN A 64 -49.15 15.00 -25.26
C GLN A 64 -48.76 14.44 -23.89
N THR A 65 -49.74 14.14 -23.03
CA THR A 65 -49.49 13.56 -21.71
C THR A 65 -48.98 12.12 -21.84
N ARG A 66 -49.50 11.33 -22.79
CA ARG A 66 -48.99 9.98 -23.07
C ARG A 66 -47.55 10.03 -23.58
N ASP A 67 -47.24 10.94 -24.49
CA ASP A 67 -45.88 11.09 -25.04
C ASP A 67 -44.88 11.44 -23.93
N LYS A 68 -45.23 12.40 -23.06
CA LYS A 68 -44.42 12.75 -21.88
C LYS A 68 -44.24 11.60 -20.91
N LEU A 69 -45.29 10.80 -20.68
CA LEU A 69 -45.22 9.63 -19.80
C LEU A 69 -44.27 8.57 -20.38
N GLN A 70 -44.31 8.35 -21.70
CA GLN A 70 -43.40 7.45 -22.37
C GLN A 70 -41.95 7.92 -22.28
N GLU A 71 -41.69 9.21 -22.51
CA GLU A 71 -40.37 9.81 -22.37
C GLU A 71 -39.83 9.73 -20.92
N ALA A 72 -40.70 10.01 -19.94
CA ALA A 72 -40.34 9.89 -18.53
C ALA A 72 -40.02 8.44 -18.14
N ASN A 73 -40.78 7.46 -18.63
CA ASN A 73 -40.50 6.04 -18.40
C ASN A 73 -39.16 5.62 -19.01
N GLN A 74 -38.86 6.05 -20.25
CA GLN A 74 -37.58 5.74 -20.88
C GLN A 74 -36.40 6.34 -20.11
N THR A 75 -36.57 7.58 -19.63
CA THR A 75 -35.56 8.25 -18.80
C THR A 75 -35.35 7.52 -17.47
N LEU A 76 -36.43 7.04 -16.84
CA LEU A 76 -36.38 6.28 -15.60
C LEU A 76 -35.63 4.95 -15.80
N GLU A 77 -35.93 4.22 -16.88
CA GLU A 77 -35.22 2.97 -17.22
C GLU A 77 -33.72 3.21 -17.42
N ASN A 78 -33.35 4.26 -18.14
CA ASN A 78 -31.95 4.62 -18.36
C ASN A 78 -31.25 4.97 -17.04
N ALA A 79 -31.88 5.80 -16.20
CA ALA A 79 -31.35 6.18 -14.90
C ALA A 79 -31.17 4.96 -13.97
N GLN A 80 -32.10 4.01 -13.99
CA GLN A 80 -31.97 2.75 -13.24
C GLN A 80 -30.79 1.92 -13.75
N GLY A 81 -30.59 1.86 -15.07
CA GLY A 81 -29.42 1.22 -15.68
C GLY A 81 -28.10 1.87 -15.24
N ASP A 82 -28.04 3.20 -15.26
CA ASP A 82 -26.86 3.96 -14.83
C ASP A 82 -26.54 3.73 -13.34
N VAL A 83 -27.56 3.73 -12.47
CA VAL A 83 -27.41 3.41 -11.05
C VAL A 83 -26.85 2.00 -10.85
N GLY A 84 -27.32 1.02 -11.62
CA GLY A 84 -26.78 -0.34 -11.58
C GLY A 84 -25.30 -0.39 -12.00
N GLN A 85 -24.93 0.31 -13.06
CA GLN A 85 -23.53 0.37 -13.51
C GLN A 85 -22.61 1.05 -12.49
N VAL A 86 -23.06 2.15 -11.89
CA VAL A 86 -22.31 2.85 -10.85
C VAL A 86 -22.15 1.97 -9.61
N SER A 87 -23.20 1.26 -9.21
CA SER A 87 -23.13 0.33 -8.06
C SER A 87 -22.11 -0.77 -8.28
N ASN A 88 -22.10 -1.40 -9.46
CA ASN A 88 -21.11 -2.44 -9.79
C ASN A 88 -19.67 -1.90 -9.83
N LYS A 89 -19.48 -0.66 -10.33
CA LYS A 89 -18.16 -0.01 -10.32
C LYS A 89 -17.70 0.31 -8.90
N LEU A 90 -18.62 0.75 -8.04
CA LEU A 90 -18.34 1.03 -6.64
C LEU A 90 -17.89 -0.25 -5.92
N GLU A 91 -18.65 -1.34 -6.06
CA GLU A 91 -18.30 -2.65 -5.48
C GLU A 91 -16.92 -3.13 -5.95
N GLY A 92 -16.63 -3.01 -7.25
CA GLY A 92 -15.31 -3.33 -7.81
C GLY A 92 -14.19 -2.48 -7.20
N THR A 93 -14.43 -1.17 -7.03
CA THR A 93 -13.45 -0.24 -6.45
C THR A 93 -13.22 -0.53 -4.96
N GLU A 94 -14.28 -0.85 -4.21
CA GLU A 94 -14.19 -1.23 -2.80
C GLU A 94 -13.37 -2.51 -2.61
N LYS A 95 -13.57 -3.50 -3.48
CA LYS A 95 -12.77 -4.73 -3.48
C LYS A 95 -11.29 -4.44 -3.75
N GLN A 96 -10.99 -3.66 -4.78
CA GLN A 96 -9.60 -3.26 -5.10
C GLN A 96 -8.95 -2.49 -3.95
N LEU A 97 -9.70 -1.57 -3.32
CA LEU A 97 -9.20 -0.84 -2.16
C LEU A 97 -8.86 -1.78 -1.00
N SER A 98 -9.71 -2.77 -0.72
CA SER A 98 -9.44 -3.76 0.31
C SER A 98 -8.20 -4.62 0.00
N GLU A 99 -8.03 -5.02 -1.26
CA GLU A 99 -6.83 -5.77 -1.70
C GLU A 99 -5.57 -4.92 -1.53
N THR A 100 -5.58 -3.67 -1.97
CA THR A 100 -4.44 -2.74 -1.80
C THR A 100 -4.12 -2.46 -0.34
N ILE A 101 -5.12 -2.37 0.55
CA ILE A 101 -4.88 -2.19 1.99
C ILE A 101 -4.15 -3.40 2.59
N ASN A 102 -4.53 -4.62 2.18
CA ASN A 102 -3.87 -5.83 2.66
C ASN A 102 -2.43 -5.92 2.15
N GLU A 103 -2.22 -5.69 0.85
CA GLU A 103 -0.87 -5.67 0.24
C GLU A 103 0.03 -4.63 0.92
N LEU A 104 -0.51 -3.45 1.26
CA LEU A 104 0.24 -2.41 1.98
C LEU A 104 0.61 -2.85 3.39
N SER A 105 -0.29 -3.54 4.09
CA SER A 105 -0.03 -4.09 5.43
C SER A 105 1.08 -5.15 5.39
N GLU A 106 0.99 -6.09 4.45
CA GLU A 106 2.01 -7.14 4.25
C GLU A 106 3.37 -6.52 3.91
N THR A 107 3.40 -5.52 3.02
CA THR A 107 4.63 -4.82 2.66
C THR A 107 5.24 -4.07 3.86
N GLN A 108 4.42 -3.51 4.76
CA GLN A 108 4.91 -2.87 5.98
C GLN A 108 5.53 -3.88 6.95
N GLU A 109 4.90 -5.03 7.14
CA GLU A 109 5.44 -6.10 7.98
C GLU A 109 6.78 -6.64 7.44
N GLU A 110 6.89 -6.83 6.12
CA GLU A 110 8.14 -7.24 5.47
C GLU A 110 9.25 -6.19 5.62
N LEU A 111 8.90 -4.91 5.55
CA LEU A 111 9.85 -3.82 5.76
C LEU A 111 10.38 -3.80 7.20
N ASP A 112 9.50 -3.90 8.18
CA ASP A 112 9.86 -3.93 9.61
C ASP A 112 10.80 -5.12 9.91
N GLN A 113 10.51 -6.30 9.34
CA GLN A 113 11.38 -7.47 9.50
C GLN A 113 12.75 -7.24 8.85
N THR A 114 12.79 -6.67 7.65
CA THR A 114 14.05 -6.38 6.94
C THR A 114 14.90 -5.37 7.69
N GLU A 115 14.28 -4.36 8.32
CA GLU A 115 14.99 -3.39 9.16
C GLU A 115 15.60 -4.04 10.40
N ALA A 116 14.87 -4.95 11.06
CA ALA A 116 15.37 -5.70 12.20
C ALA A 116 16.57 -6.61 11.84
N ASP A 117 16.46 -7.36 10.74
CA ASP A 117 17.54 -8.23 10.24
C ASP A 117 18.79 -7.41 9.88
N LEU A 118 18.61 -6.21 9.32
CA LEU A 118 19.70 -5.30 9.01
C LEU A 118 20.41 -4.81 10.29
N GLU A 119 19.67 -4.47 11.33
CA GLU A 119 20.24 -4.04 12.62
C GLU A 119 21.05 -5.16 13.29
N GLU A 120 20.54 -6.39 13.26
CA GLU A 120 21.24 -7.58 13.75
C GLU A 120 22.55 -7.80 12.99
N THR A 121 22.47 -7.83 11.65
CA THR A 121 23.64 -8.01 10.78
C THR A 121 24.71 -6.92 11.01
N GLN A 122 24.30 -5.67 11.22
CA GLN A 122 25.24 -4.60 11.53
C GLN A 122 25.91 -4.79 12.89
N THR A 123 25.19 -5.33 13.87
CA THR A 123 25.74 -5.63 15.20
C THR A 123 26.76 -6.76 15.12
N GLU A 124 26.45 -7.85 14.43
CA GLU A 124 27.38 -8.94 14.17
C GLU A 124 28.64 -8.46 13.44
N LEU A 125 28.48 -7.61 12.43
CA LEU A 125 29.62 -7.04 11.70
C LEU A 125 30.54 -6.20 12.60
N ARG A 126 29.97 -5.42 13.53
CA ARG A 126 30.77 -4.64 14.50
C ARG A 126 31.52 -5.57 15.45
N GLN A 127 30.88 -6.63 15.93
CA GLN A 127 31.53 -7.62 16.79
C GLN A 127 32.68 -8.32 16.06
N ALA A 128 32.45 -8.83 14.85
CA ALA A 128 33.46 -9.50 14.05
C ALA A 128 34.68 -8.60 13.76
N ARG A 129 34.45 -7.30 13.53
CA ARG A 129 35.54 -6.32 13.38
C ARG A 129 36.36 -6.15 14.65
N SER A 130 35.71 -6.09 15.82
CA SER A 130 36.40 -5.99 17.11
C SER A 130 37.21 -7.26 17.44
N GLU A 131 36.66 -8.43 17.13
CA GLU A 131 37.35 -9.71 17.27
C GLU A 131 38.58 -9.79 16.35
N LEU A 132 38.45 -9.31 15.11
CA LEU A 132 39.57 -9.24 14.16
C LEU A 132 40.69 -8.32 14.66
N GLU A 133 40.36 -7.12 15.14
CA GLU A 133 41.34 -6.17 15.70
C GLU A 133 42.07 -6.79 16.91
N THR A 134 41.33 -7.47 17.79
CA THR A 134 41.90 -8.19 18.93
C THR A 134 42.84 -9.32 18.48
N ALA A 135 42.45 -10.08 17.46
CA ALA A 135 43.28 -11.14 16.92
C ALA A 135 44.57 -10.60 16.29
N GLN A 136 44.48 -9.48 15.55
CA GLN A 136 45.65 -8.80 14.98
C GLN A 136 46.63 -8.35 16.05
N GLY A 137 46.15 -7.69 17.12
CA GLY A 137 47.03 -7.29 18.23
C GLY A 137 47.69 -8.47 18.95
N ARG A 138 47.00 -9.62 19.04
CA ARG A 138 47.60 -10.86 19.56
C ARG A 138 48.70 -11.41 18.66
N VAL A 139 48.54 -11.33 17.34
CA VAL A 139 49.57 -11.74 16.39
C VAL A 139 50.82 -10.88 16.56
N GLU A 140 50.69 -9.55 16.57
CA GLU A 140 51.82 -8.62 16.75
C GLU A 140 52.57 -8.88 18.07
N THR A 141 51.81 -9.13 19.15
CA THR A 141 52.40 -9.47 20.46
C THR A 141 53.18 -10.79 20.41
N LEU A 142 52.65 -11.80 19.72
CA LEU A 142 53.31 -13.09 19.57
C LEU A 142 54.57 -12.98 18.70
N GLU A 143 54.53 -12.22 17.61
CA GLU A 143 55.69 -11.94 16.76
C GLU A 143 56.82 -11.30 17.56
N THR A 144 56.52 -10.25 18.34
CA THR A 144 57.50 -9.60 19.23
C THR A 144 58.10 -10.58 20.24
N ARG A 145 57.26 -11.47 20.79
CA ARG A 145 57.71 -12.48 21.75
C ARG A 145 58.60 -13.55 21.10
N VAL A 146 58.32 -13.93 19.86
CA VAL A 146 59.17 -14.83 19.08
C VAL A 146 60.55 -14.19 18.86
N GLU A 147 60.61 -12.94 18.37
CA GLU A 147 61.87 -12.22 18.17
C GLU A 147 62.70 -12.10 19.46
N THR A 148 62.04 -11.84 20.59
CA THR A 148 62.68 -11.77 21.90
C THR A 148 63.28 -13.12 22.30
N LEU A 149 62.53 -14.20 22.14
CA LEU A 149 62.99 -15.57 22.46
C LEU A 149 64.11 -16.03 21.52
N GLU A 150 64.07 -15.65 20.25
CA GLU A 150 65.14 -15.94 19.30
C GLU A 150 66.46 -15.28 19.73
N THR A 151 66.38 -14.00 20.13
CA THR A 151 67.53 -13.24 20.66
C THR A 151 68.06 -13.86 21.95
N GLU A 152 67.19 -14.23 22.89
CA GLU A 152 67.57 -14.90 24.13
C GLU A 152 68.27 -16.23 23.86
N ARG A 153 67.74 -17.03 22.92
CA ARG A 153 68.34 -18.29 22.48
C ARG A 153 69.74 -18.07 21.91
N ASP A 154 69.92 -17.05 21.08
CA ASP A 154 71.24 -16.75 20.48
C ASP A 154 72.26 -16.32 21.55
N ASN A 155 71.84 -15.52 22.53
CA ASN A 155 72.70 -15.13 23.66
C ASN A 155 73.10 -16.33 24.52
N LEU A 156 72.14 -17.21 24.85
CA LEU A 156 72.42 -18.43 25.61
C LEU A 156 73.34 -19.40 24.85
N ALA A 157 73.20 -19.48 23.52
CA ALA A 157 74.10 -20.27 22.69
C ALA A 157 75.54 -19.74 22.75
N ALA A 158 75.72 -18.42 22.69
CA ALA A 158 77.02 -17.78 22.81
C ALA A 158 77.63 -17.97 24.22
N GLU A 159 76.83 -17.83 25.28
CA GLU A 159 77.27 -18.09 26.66
C GLU A 159 77.73 -19.54 26.84
N ARG A 160 76.97 -20.50 26.28
CA ARG A 160 77.34 -21.91 26.28
C ARG A 160 78.69 -22.14 25.58
N ASP A 161 78.92 -21.50 24.44
CA ASP A 161 80.19 -21.62 23.70
C ASP A 161 81.37 -21.07 24.53
N GLN A 162 81.19 -19.92 25.19
CA GLN A 162 82.20 -19.33 26.08
C GLN A 162 82.50 -20.20 27.31
N LEU A 163 81.47 -20.77 27.93
CA LEU A 163 81.64 -21.69 29.05
C LEU A 163 82.40 -22.95 28.62
N GLN A 164 82.12 -23.47 27.43
CA GLN A 164 82.82 -24.62 26.87
C GLN A 164 84.32 -24.32 26.67
N GLU A 165 84.67 -23.17 26.10
CA GLU A 165 86.07 -22.73 25.95
C GLU A 165 86.78 -22.59 27.30
N THR A 166 86.07 -22.05 28.30
CA THR A 166 86.60 -21.92 29.67
C THR A 166 86.89 -23.30 30.29
N VAL A 167 85.98 -24.26 30.11
CA VAL A 167 86.17 -25.63 30.60
C VAL A 167 87.36 -26.29 29.91
N ASP A 168 87.52 -26.13 28.60
CA ASP A 168 88.63 -26.71 27.85
C ASP A 168 89.98 -26.10 28.28
N THR A 169 90.03 -24.78 28.48
CA THR A 169 91.21 -24.10 29.05
C THR A 169 91.56 -24.63 30.44
N GLN A 170 90.57 -24.84 31.32
CA GLN A 170 90.79 -25.39 32.66
C GLN A 170 91.31 -26.83 32.62
N ARG A 171 90.84 -27.65 31.69
CA ARG A 171 91.36 -29.02 31.48
C ARG A 171 92.83 -29.02 31.07
N ASP A 172 93.21 -28.11 30.17
CA ASP A 172 94.61 -27.95 29.76
C ASP A 172 95.49 -27.50 30.94
N GLN A 173 95.00 -26.59 31.78
CA GLN A 173 95.70 -26.15 32.99
C GLN A 173 95.89 -27.29 34.00
N ILE A 174 94.86 -28.12 34.21
CA ILE A 174 94.97 -29.31 35.08
C ILE A 174 96.05 -30.24 34.55
N THR A 175 96.04 -30.55 33.25
CA THR A 175 97.05 -31.42 32.61
C THR A 175 98.47 -30.87 32.80
N GLN A 176 98.65 -29.55 32.66
CA GLN A 176 99.95 -28.90 32.89
C GLN A 176 100.38 -28.95 34.37
N LEU A 177 99.44 -28.76 35.29
CA LEU A 177 99.73 -28.85 36.73
C LEU A 177 100.10 -30.28 37.13
N GLU A 178 99.41 -31.29 36.62
CA GLU A 178 99.74 -32.71 36.82
C GLU A 178 101.16 -33.01 36.31
N ALA A 179 101.51 -32.60 35.10
CA ALA A 179 102.86 -32.80 34.55
C ALA A 179 103.94 -32.10 35.40
N ARG A 180 103.65 -30.91 35.95
CA ARG A 180 104.58 -30.20 36.86
C ARG A 180 104.72 -30.92 38.20
N VAL A 181 103.66 -31.52 38.72
CA VAL A 181 103.72 -32.35 39.93
C VAL A 181 104.65 -33.54 39.67
N ASP A 182 104.45 -34.27 38.56
CA ASP A 182 105.31 -35.41 38.18
C ASP A 182 106.80 -35.01 38.05
N GLU A 183 107.08 -33.84 37.45
CA GLU A 183 108.43 -33.31 37.32
C GLU A 183 109.05 -32.97 38.68
N LEU A 184 108.30 -32.31 39.57
CA LEU A 184 108.74 -31.97 40.92
C LEU A 184 108.97 -33.21 41.78
N GLU A 185 108.11 -34.22 41.67
CA GLU A 185 108.28 -35.51 42.35
C GLU A 185 109.55 -36.22 41.86
N SER A 186 109.78 -36.25 40.55
CA SER A 186 111.00 -36.82 39.96
C SER A 186 112.27 -36.08 40.42
N ALA A 187 112.21 -34.74 40.47
CA ALA A 187 113.31 -33.91 40.97
C ALA A 187 113.58 -34.18 42.45
N LEU A 188 112.54 -34.28 43.28
CA LEU A 188 112.64 -34.62 44.69
C LEU A 188 113.31 -36.00 44.88
N GLN A 189 112.88 -37.02 44.11
CA GLN A 189 113.47 -38.35 44.15
C GLN A 189 114.97 -38.33 43.80
N SER A 190 115.34 -37.58 42.77
CA SER A 190 116.74 -37.39 42.36
C SER A 190 117.58 -36.78 43.47
N VAL A 191 117.10 -35.68 44.09
CA VAL A 191 117.77 -35.05 45.24
C VAL A 191 117.90 -36.02 46.41
N CYS A 192 116.82 -36.72 46.77
CA CYS A 192 116.83 -37.72 47.85
C CYS A 192 117.85 -38.85 47.60
N ASN A 193 118.04 -39.28 46.35
CA ASN A 193 119.03 -40.30 45.99
C ASN A 193 120.49 -39.78 46.11
N SER A 194 120.72 -38.48 45.97
CA SER A 194 122.06 -37.87 46.04
C SER A 194 122.55 -37.52 47.45
N ILE A 195 121.70 -37.66 48.48
CA ILE A 195 122.06 -37.41 49.87
C ILE A 195 122.78 -38.64 50.44
N GLU A 196 124.08 -38.51 50.73
CA GLU A 196 124.87 -39.51 51.48
C GLU A 196 124.78 -39.23 52.99
N GLY A 197 123.92 -39.97 53.70
CA GLY A 197 123.68 -39.81 55.14
C GLY A 197 122.26 -40.16 55.59
N GLU A 198 121.87 -39.72 56.80
CA GLU A 198 120.52 -39.92 57.35
C GLU A 198 119.51 -39.07 56.55
N ARG A 199 118.59 -39.74 55.82
CA ARG A 199 117.69 -39.08 54.87
C ARG A 199 116.58 -38.28 55.58
N PRO A 200 116.19 -37.10 55.06
CA PRO A 200 115.06 -36.33 55.58
C PRO A 200 113.74 -37.11 55.52
N ALA A 201 112.80 -36.81 56.42
CA ALA A 201 111.48 -37.46 56.49
C ALA A 201 110.61 -37.31 55.23
N GLY A 202 110.92 -36.35 54.34
CA GLY A 202 110.27 -36.21 53.02
C GLY A 202 110.80 -37.17 51.94
N CYS A 203 111.89 -37.91 52.23
CA CYS A 203 112.52 -38.88 51.32
C CYS A 203 112.17 -40.34 51.69
N SER A 204 111.10 -40.55 52.46
CA SER A 204 110.71 -41.85 53.01
C SER A 204 109.32 -42.32 52.57
N VAL A 205 108.92 -41.98 51.35
CA VAL A 205 107.73 -42.55 50.67
C VAL A 205 108.20 -43.24 49.40
#